data_AF-N8XII1-F1
#
_entry.id   AF-N8XII1-F1
#
_cell.length_a   1.000
_cell.length_b   1.000
_cell.length_c   1.000
_cell.angle_alpha   90.00
_cell.angle_beta   90.00
_cell.angle_gamma   90.00
#
_symmetry.space_group_name_H-M   'P 1'
#
loop_
_entity.id
_entity.type
_entity.pdbx_description
1 polymer ?
#
loop_
_entity_poly.entity_id
_entity_poly.type
_entity_poly.pdbx_seq_one_letter_code
_entity_poly.pdbx_strand_id
1 'polypeptide(L)'
;MKNQYYLFLLFSISVFTHAQELDLIQYSDISSIPQIVLKPKIQTELQTLLKHDYPKFQANFEHYSAPYLLKTDEALYYEGRSGSSLDASSTIVFKDGRLFAAIYFANTKTLKYFSNDASCSEQLHPAIQVFVQQREIQSIEYVTARVESDLKYHFGLAAQCEAYIEKINKRSLRK
;
A
#
# COMPACT_ATOMS: atom_id res chain seq x y z
N MET A 1 9.57 -65.09 -6.80
CA MET A 1 10.30 -63.95 -6.19
C MET A 1 10.65 -62.94 -7.27
N LYS A 2 10.07 -61.74 -7.22
CA LYS A 2 10.57 -60.54 -7.92
C LYS A 2 9.85 -59.32 -7.33
N ASN A 3 10.47 -58.70 -6.32
CA ASN A 3 10.02 -57.42 -5.77
C ASN A 3 10.44 -56.30 -6.74
N GLN A 4 9.48 -55.59 -7.30
CA GLN A 4 9.73 -54.31 -7.97
C GLN A 4 9.43 -53.20 -6.96
N TYR A 5 10.49 -52.61 -6.41
CA TYR A 5 10.40 -51.41 -5.61
C TYR A 5 10.27 -50.20 -6.54
N TYR A 6 9.10 -49.56 -6.58
CA TYR A 6 8.92 -48.25 -7.20
C TYR A 6 9.47 -47.18 -6.25
N LEU A 7 10.63 -46.62 -6.61
CA LEU A 7 11.22 -45.46 -5.95
C LEU A 7 10.50 -44.20 -6.49
N PHE A 8 9.49 -43.70 -5.78
CA PHE A 8 8.86 -42.42 -6.08
C PHE A 8 9.77 -41.29 -5.56
N LEU A 9 10.56 -40.69 -6.45
CA LEU A 9 11.31 -39.46 -6.16
C LEU A 9 10.33 -38.27 -6.23
N LEU A 10 9.86 -37.80 -5.07
CA LEU A 10 9.16 -36.52 -4.98
C LEU A 10 10.19 -35.39 -5.16
N PHE A 11 10.27 -34.88 -6.39
CA PHE A 11 10.98 -33.63 -6.68
C PHE A 11 10.19 -32.47 -6.06
N SER A 12 10.57 -32.08 -4.84
CA SER A 12 10.13 -30.84 -4.21
C SER A 12 10.78 -29.65 -4.93
N ILE A 13 10.25 -29.29 -6.10
CA ILE A 13 10.68 -28.08 -6.80
C ILE A 13 10.18 -26.90 -5.98
N SER A 14 11.06 -26.37 -5.12
CA SER A 14 10.82 -25.11 -4.43
C SER A 14 10.93 -24.02 -5.49
N VAL A 15 9.83 -23.70 -6.16
CA VAL A 15 9.73 -22.48 -6.97
C VAL A 15 9.79 -21.31 -5.99
N PHE A 16 11.01 -20.86 -5.70
CA PHE A 16 11.22 -19.53 -5.17
C PHE A 16 10.80 -18.56 -6.28
N THR A 17 9.53 -18.17 -6.26
CA THR A 17 9.07 -17.01 -7.01
C THR A 17 9.74 -15.80 -6.38
N HIS A 18 10.90 -15.40 -6.93
CA HIS A 18 11.45 -14.10 -6.64
C HIS A 18 10.36 -13.08 -7.00
N ALA A 19 9.90 -12.32 -6.00
CA ALA A 19 8.97 -11.23 -6.24
C ALA A 19 9.61 -10.31 -7.28
N GLN A 20 9.04 -10.28 -8.49
CA GLN A 20 9.49 -9.34 -9.50
C GLN A 20 9.31 -7.93 -8.93
N GLU A 21 10.38 -7.15 -9.02
CA GLU A 21 10.39 -5.77 -8.60
C GLU A 21 9.37 -4.99 -9.42
N LEU A 22 8.54 -4.19 -8.77
CA LEU A 22 7.46 -3.48 -9.45
C LEU A 22 8.04 -2.29 -10.21
N ASP A 23 8.08 -2.35 -11.54
CA ASP A 23 8.44 -1.18 -12.34
C ASP A 23 7.29 -0.17 -12.30
N LEU A 24 7.44 0.85 -11.46
CA LEU A 24 6.45 1.90 -11.25
C LEU A 24 6.50 3.01 -12.30
N ILE A 25 7.59 3.11 -13.07
CA ILE A 25 7.80 4.21 -14.03
C ILE A 25 6.76 4.14 -15.15
N GLN A 26 6.37 2.93 -15.57
CA GLN A 26 5.33 2.72 -16.57
C GLN A 26 3.94 3.24 -16.14
N TYR A 27 3.75 3.60 -14.86
CA TYR A 27 2.49 4.07 -14.31
C TYR A 27 2.43 5.59 -14.08
N SER A 28 3.34 6.36 -14.68
CA SER A 28 3.38 7.81 -14.50
C SER A 28 2.29 8.58 -15.28
N ASP A 29 1.46 7.89 -16.05
CA ASP A 29 0.38 8.48 -16.84
C ASP A 29 -1.00 8.09 -16.29
N ILE A 30 -1.97 9.00 -16.33
CA ILE A 30 -3.32 8.75 -15.80
C ILE A 30 -4.02 7.56 -16.45
N SER A 31 -3.81 7.32 -17.75
CA SER A 31 -4.41 6.20 -18.49
C SER A 31 -3.90 4.82 -18.02
N SER A 32 -2.76 4.80 -17.36
CA SER A 32 -2.11 3.58 -16.88
C SER A 32 -2.54 3.17 -15.47
N ILE A 33 -3.13 4.07 -14.68
CA ILE A 33 -3.52 3.78 -13.28
C ILE A 33 -4.59 2.71 -13.16
N PRO A 34 -5.62 2.64 -14.03
CA PRO A 34 -6.53 1.50 -13.99
C PRO A 34 -5.82 0.14 -14.14
N GLN A 35 -4.62 0.09 -14.73
CA GLN A 35 -3.84 -1.14 -14.88
C GLN A 35 -3.02 -1.50 -13.63
N ILE A 36 -2.63 -0.52 -12.78
CA ILE A 36 -1.87 -0.84 -11.56
C ILE A 36 -2.74 -1.59 -10.54
N VAL A 37 -4.01 -1.18 -10.40
CA VAL A 37 -4.97 -1.84 -9.50
C VAL A 37 -5.38 -3.23 -9.98
N LEU A 38 -5.14 -3.54 -11.26
CA LEU A 38 -5.35 -4.87 -11.86
C LEU A 38 -4.13 -5.79 -11.73
N LYS A 39 -2.98 -5.30 -11.24
CA LYS A 39 -1.85 -6.18 -10.93
C LYS A 39 -2.23 -7.08 -9.76
N PRO A 40 -2.23 -8.43 -9.93
CA PRO A 40 -2.77 -9.33 -8.91
C PRO A 40 -2.13 -9.17 -7.52
N LYS A 41 -0.81 -8.88 -7.48
CA LYS A 41 -0.09 -8.64 -6.22
C LYS A 41 -0.61 -7.39 -5.50
N ILE A 42 -0.69 -6.25 -6.19
CA ILE A 42 -1.15 -4.98 -5.62
C ILE A 42 -2.61 -5.07 -5.20
N GLN A 43 -3.45 -5.69 -6.03
CA GLN A 43 -4.85 -5.91 -5.70
C GLN A 43 -5.02 -6.75 -4.43
N THR A 44 -4.30 -7.88 -4.34
CA THR A 44 -4.36 -8.78 -3.18
C THR A 44 -3.86 -8.09 -1.90
N GLU A 45 -2.76 -7.33 -1.99
CA GLU A 45 -2.21 -6.61 -0.84
C GLU A 45 -3.15 -5.48 -0.39
N LEU A 46 -3.77 -4.73 -1.31
CA LEU A 46 -4.78 -3.72 -0.98
C LEU A 46 -6.03 -4.35 -0.36
N GLN A 47 -6.52 -5.47 -0.89
CA GLN A 47 -7.65 -6.21 -0.30
C GLN A 47 -7.34 -6.69 1.11
N THR A 48 -6.12 -7.20 1.32
CA THR A 48 -5.67 -7.67 2.64
C THR A 48 -5.54 -6.53 3.63
N LEU A 49 -4.98 -5.40 3.20
CA LEU A 49 -4.76 -4.20 4.00
C LEU A 49 -6.08 -3.54 4.42
N LEU A 50 -6.99 -3.34 3.46
CA LEU A 50 -8.23 -2.59 3.64
C LEU A 50 -9.37 -3.47 4.16
N LYS A 51 -9.31 -4.80 3.97
CA LYS A 51 -10.33 -5.76 4.42
C LYS A 51 -11.73 -5.31 3.97
N HIS A 52 -12.63 -5.07 4.93
CA HIS A 52 -14.00 -4.62 4.70
C HIS A 52 -14.11 -3.23 4.05
N ASP A 53 -13.08 -2.39 4.15
CA ASP A 53 -13.05 -1.05 3.54
C ASP A 53 -12.62 -1.09 2.06
N TYR A 54 -12.13 -2.22 1.53
CA TYR A 54 -11.64 -2.33 0.15
C TYR A 54 -12.70 -1.97 -0.91
N PRO A 55 -13.96 -2.46 -0.84
CA PRO A 55 -14.97 -2.10 -1.85
C PRO A 55 -15.25 -0.59 -1.89
N LYS A 56 -15.32 0.06 -0.72
CA LYS A 56 -15.50 1.52 -0.64
C LYS A 56 -14.29 2.26 -1.19
N PHE A 57 -13.09 1.81 -0.84
CA PHE A 57 -11.86 2.35 -1.37
C PHE A 57 -11.85 2.32 -2.90
N GLN A 58 -12.16 1.16 -3.51
CA GLN A 58 -12.17 0.96 -4.96
C GLN A 58 -13.26 1.80 -5.65
N ALA A 59 -14.45 1.91 -5.05
CA ALA A 59 -15.57 2.67 -5.61
C ALA A 59 -15.26 4.18 -5.74
N ASN A 60 -14.31 4.71 -4.98
CA ASN A 60 -13.89 6.10 -5.11
C ASN A 60 -12.95 6.34 -6.31
N PHE A 61 -12.60 5.34 -7.12
CA PHE A 61 -11.75 5.52 -8.30
C PHE A 61 -12.54 5.56 -9.61
N GLU A 62 -13.66 6.28 -9.61
CA GLU A 62 -14.42 6.59 -10.84
C GLU A 62 -13.72 7.71 -11.63
N HIS A 63 -13.17 8.70 -10.92
CA HIS A 63 -12.42 9.81 -11.49
C HIS A 63 -11.03 9.90 -10.85
N TYR A 64 -10.01 9.49 -11.61
CA TYR A 64 -8.62 9.54 -11.19
C TYR A 64 -8.06 10.96 -11.30
N SER A 65 -7.18 11.34 -10.38
CA SER A 65 -6.24 12.44 -10.61
C SER A 65 -4.98 11.92 -11.30
N ALA A 66 -4.17 12.83 -11.85
CA ALA A 66 -2.87 12.47 -12.40
C ALA A 66 -1.98 11.83 -11.32
N PRO A 67 -1.34 10.69 -11.60
CA PRO A 67 -0.46 10.05 -10.64
C PRO A 67 0.85 10.83 -10.48
N TYR A 68 1.56 10.54 -9.40
CA TYR A 68 2.84 11.18 -9.10
C TYR A 68 3.88 10.16 -8.66
N LEU A 69 5.02 10.13 -9.34
CA LEU A 69 6.19 9.38 -8.90
C LEU A 69 6.92 10.16 -7.79
N LEU A 70 6.88 9.61 -6.58
CA LEU A 70 7.60 10.11 -5.42
C LEU A 70 9.09 9.77 -5.58
N LYS A 71 9.83 10.64 -6.28
CA LYS A 71 11.25 10.44 -6.64
C LYS A 71 12.17 10.06 -5.47
N THR A 72 11.84 10.52 -4.26
CA THR A 72 12.63 10.27 -3.05
C THR A 72 12.44 8.87 -2.46
N ASP A 73 11.38 8.19 -2.86
CA ASP A 73 10.82 7.04 -2.16
C ASP A 73 10.53 5.84 -3.09
N GLU A 74 10.90 5.95 -4.38
CA GLU A 74 10.64 4.92 -5.40
C GLU A 74 9.21 4.39 -5.34
N ALA A 75 8.27 5.32 -5.23
CA ALA A 75 6.86 5.02 -4.99
C ALA A 75 5.96 5.79 -5.96
N LEU A 76 4.80 5.20 -6.26
CA LEU A 76 3.76 5.81 -7.06
C LEU A 76 2.61 6.22 -6.15
N TYR A 77 2.26 7.50 -6.18
CA TYR A 77 1.05 8.03 -5.58
C TYR A 77 -0.04 8.19 -6.63
N TYR A 78 -1.27 7.81 -6.29
CA TYR A 78 -2.46 8.13 -7.07
C TYR A 78 -3.68 8.30 -6.17
N GLU A 79 -4.64 9.07 -6.64
CA GLU A 79 -5.90 9.33 -5.93
C GLU A 79 -7.09 9.30 -6.90
N GLY A 80 -8.27 9.11 -6.33
CA GLY A 80 -9.54 9.13 -7.06
C GLY A 80 -10.68 9.70 -6.24
N ARG A 81 -11.72 10.14 -6.93
CA ARG A 81 -12.98 10.61 -6.35
C ARG A 81 -14.15 9.80 -6.87
N SER A 82 -15.15 9.61 -6.01
CA SER A 82 -16.44 9.05 -6.43
C SER A 82 -17.15 10.01 -7.39
N GLY A 83 -17.90 9.46 -8.34
CA GLY A 83 -18.78 10.24 -9.24
C GLY A 83 -20.09 10.67 -8.58
N SER A 84 -20.44 10.10 -7.43
CA SER A 84 -21.74 10.30 -6.76
C SER A 84 -21.66 10.96 -5.38
N SER A 85 -20.45 11.23 -4.87
CA SER A 85 -20.24 11.84 -3.56
C SER A 85 -18.91 12.61 -3.51
N LEU A 86 -18.69 13.35 -2.42
CA LEU A 86 -17.41 14.01 -2.14
C LEU A 86 -16.37 13.08 -1.50
N ASP A 87 -16.67 11.78 -1.43
CA ASP A 87 -15.74 10.78 -0.92
C ASP A 87 -14.58 10.58 -1.90
N ALA A 88 -13.41 10.28 -1.34
CA ALA A 88 -12.19 10.13 -2.12
C ALA A 88 -11.27 9.09 -1.51
N SER A 89 -10.43 8.51 -2.34
CA SER A 89 -9.40 7.56 -1.92
C SER A 89 -8.04 7.97 -2.46
N SER A 90 -6.97 7.63 -1.75
CA SER A 90 -5.61 7.74 -2.28
C SER A 90 -4.77 6.54 -1.87
N THR A 91 -3.72 6.27 -2.64
CA THR A 91 -2.77 5.20 -2.35
C THR A 91 -1.37 5.56 -2.80
N ILE A 92 -0.41 5.03 -2.05
CA ILE A 92 1.01 5.04 -2.37
C ILE A 92 1.46 3.59 -2.46
N VAL A 93 2.05 3.23 -3.60
CA VAL A 93 2.65 1.92 -3.83
C VAL A 93 4.16 2.09 -3.93
N PHE A 94 4.89 1.50 -3.00
CA PHE A 94 6.35 1.45 -3.06
C PHE A 94 6.82 0.27 -3.90
N LYS A 95 7.97 0.43 -4.54
CA LYS A 95 8.65 -0.64 -5.30
C LYS A 95 8.92 -1.89 -4.45
N ASP A 96 9.17 -1.69 -3.16
CA ASP A 96 9.40 -2.74 -2.16
C ASP A 96 8.12 -3.41 -1.64
N GLY A 97 6.92 -3.01 -2.10
CA GLY A 97 5.64 -3.60 -1.67
C GLY A 97 5.00 -2.93 -0.45
N ARG A 98 5.62 -1.90 0.12
CA ARG A 98 4.93 -1.07 1.12
C ARG A 98 3.77 -0.30 0.48
N LEU A 99 2.67 -0.26 1.20
CA LEU A 99 1.41 0.36 0.80
C LEU A 99 0.97 1.32 1.88
N PHE A 100 0.51 2.48 1.43
CA PHE A 100 -0.25 3.41 2.24
C PHE A 100 -1.53 3.72 1.51
N ALA A 101 -2.67 3.63 2.19
CA ALA A 101 -3.97 3.93 1.60
C ALA A 101 -4.75 4.86 2.53
N ALA A 102 -5.60 5.69 1.94
CA ALA A 102 -6.51 6.52 2.69
C ALA A 102 -7.90 6.54 2.04
N ILE A 103 -8.94 6.58 2.87
CA ILE A 103 -10.33 6.81 2.46
C ILE A 103 -10.84 8.02 3.22
N TYR A 104 -11.32 9.02 2.49
CA TYR A 104 -12.02 10.16 3.05
C TYR A 104 -13.53 9.96 2.91
N PHE A 105 -14.23 10.03 4.05
CA PHE A 105 -15.68 10.00 4.15
C PHE A 105 -16.19 11.43 4.38
N ALA A 106 -16.76 12.04 3.34
CA ALA A 106 -17.16 13.45 3.37
C ALA A 106 -18.30 13.72 4.35
N ASN A 107 -19.22 12.76 4.53
CA ASN A 107 -20.34 12.90 5.44
C ASN A 107 -19.89 13.06 6.91
N THR A 108 -18.92 12.26 7.34
CA THR A 108 -18.39 12.30 8.72
C THR A 108 -17.12 13.12 8.85
N LYS A 109 -16.59 13.63 7.73
CA LYS A 109 -15.29 14.31 7.65
C LYS A 109 -14.15 13.48 8.26
N THR A 110 -14.25 12.16 8.10
CA THR A 110 -13.31 11.19 8.67
C THR A 110 -12.35 10.70 7.61
N LEU A 111 -11.07 10.65 7.95
CA LEU A 111 -10.05 9.98 7.17
C LEU A 111 -9.73 8.63 7.82
N LYS A 112 -9.97 7.53 7.12
CA LYS A 112 -9.36 6.24 7.49
C LYS A 112 -8.02 6.11 6.79
N TYR A 113 -6.97 5.82 7.54
CA TYR A 113 -5.60 5.67 7.06
C TYR A 113 -5.09 4.25 7.35
N PHE A 114 -4.49 3.64 6.33
CA PHE A 114 -4.06 2.25 6.34
C PHE A 114 -2.61 2.17 5.86
N SER A 115 -1.82 1.30 6.48
CA SER A 115 -0.49 0.97 6.02
C SER A 115 -0.10 -0.47 6.35
N ASN A 116 0.59 -1.15 5.44
CA ASN A 116 1.28 -2.40 5.77
C ASN A 116 2.74 -2.15 6.21
N ASP A 117 3.18 -0.89 6.24
CA ASP A 117 4.46 -0.50 6.79
C ASP A 117 4.33 -0.53 8.31
N ALA A 118 5.05 -1.47 8.92
CA ALA A 118 5.05 -1.67 10.34
C ALA A 118 5.90 -0.63 11.09
N SER A 119 6.42 0.41 10.42
CA SER A 119 6.89 1.61 11.11
C SER A 119 5.71 2.23 11.87
N CYS A 120 5.80 2.18 13.20
CA CYS A 120 4.81 2.53 14.21
C CYS A 120 4.39 4.03 14.21
N SER A 121 4.44 4.71 13.07
CA SER A 121 4.18 6.13 12.96
C SER A 121 2.68 6.38 12.99
N GLU A 122 2.21 7.05 14.04
CA GLU A 122 0.89 7.71 14.07
C GLU A 122 0.85 8.97 13.18
N GLN A 123 1.84 9.16 12.29
CA GLN A 123 1.88 10.27 11.34
C GLN A 123 1.52 9.79 9.94
N LEU A 124 0.65 10.55 9.28
CA LEU A 124 0.35 10.38 7.87
C LEU A 124 1.62 10.53 7.03
N HIS A 125 1.81 9.64 6.06
CA HIS A 125 2.80 9.80 5.01
C HIS A 125 2.67 11.20 4.36
N PRO A 126 3.76 11.93 4.06
CA PRO A 126 3.69 13.30 3.54
C PRO A 126 2.78 13.50 2.32
N ALA A 127 2.78 12.57 1.37
CA ALA A 127 1.86 12.62 0.23
C ALA A 127 0.37 12.48 0.62
N ILE A 128 0.06 11.74 1.69
CA ILE A 128 -1.31 11.67 2.25
C ILE A 128 -1.65 12.96 3.01
N GLN A 129 -0.68 13.65 3.61
CA GLN A 129 -0.93 14.97 4.20
C GLN A 129 -1.40 15.98 3.14
N VAL A 130 -0.84 15.94 1.94
CA VAL A 130 -1.31 16.77 0.80
C VAL A 130 -2.74 16.40 0.39
N PHE A 131 -3.07 15.11 0.34
CA PHE A 131 -4.45 14.64 0.13
C PHE A 131 -5.40 15.21 1.18
N VAL A 132 -5.00 15.23 2.45
CA VAL A 132 -5.79 15.73 3.57
C VAL A 132 -5.97 17.25 3.54
N GLN A 133 -4.94 18.02 3.16
CA GLN A 133 -4.99 19.49 3.13
C GLN A 133 -6.09 20.06 2.22
N GLN A 134 -6.56 19.28 1.26
CA GLN A 134 -7.63 19.68 0.33
C GLN A 134 -9.04 19.48 0.92
N ARG A 135 -9.16 19.00 2.17
CA ARG A 135 -10.40 18.49 2.76
C ARG A 135 -10.59 19.02 4.18
N GLU A 136 -11.85 19.16 4.58
CA GLU A 136 -12.19 19.40 5.97
C GLU A 136 -12.16 18.09 6.75
N ILE A 137 -11.22 17.95 7.70
CA ILE A 137 -11.05 16.74 8.50
C ILE A 137 -11.46 17.00 9.95
N GLN A 138 -12.37 16.17 10.48
CA GLN A 138 -12.76 16.16 11.89
C GLN A 138 -12.05 15.06 12.69
N SER A 139 -11.76 13.92 12.06
CA SER A 139 -11.08 12.80 12.71
C SER A 139 -10.22 11.99 11.74
N ILE A 140 -9.16 11.39 12.27
CA ILE A 140 -8.31 10.44 11.54
C ILE A 140 -8.32 9.12 12.31
N GLU A 141 -8.70 8.05 11.62
CA GLU A 141 -8.67 6.67 12.12
C GLU A 141 -7.44 5.96 11.54
N TYR A 142 -6.52 5.57 12.41
CA TYR A 142 -5.31 4.83 12.03
C TYR A 142 -5.58 3.33 12.09
N VAL A 143 -6.01 2.76 10.97
CA VAL A 143 -6.35 1.35 10.82
C VAL A 143 -5.11 0.60 10.38
N THR A 144 -4.15 0.36 11.28
CA THR A 144 -3.00 -0.60 11.12
C THR A 144 -1.87 -0.46 12.17
N ALA A 145 -1.80 0.63 12.94
CA ALA A 145 -0.67 0.86 13.84
C ALA A 145 -0.59 -0.05 15.10
N ARG A 146 -1.54 -0.99 15.32
CA ARG A 146 -1.65 -1.72 16.61
C ARG A 146 -1.99 -3.21 16.53
N VAL A 147 -2.18 -3.78 15.35
CA VAL A 147 -2.57 -5.20 15.22
C VAL A 147 -1.44 -5.94 14.54
N GLU A 148 -0.97 -7.04 15.18
CA GLU A 148 -0.07 -8.01 14.56
C GLU A 148 -0.61 -8.37 13.18
N SER A 149 0.03 -7.79 12.17
CA SER A 149 -0.24 -8.06 10.78
C SER A 149 0.54 -9.31 10.41
N ASP A 150 -0.15 -10.34 9.92
CA ASP A 150 0.49 -11.52 9.31
C ASP A 150 1.38 -11.13 8.10
N LEU A 151 1.26 -9.88 7.60
CA LEU A 151 2.10 -9.32 6.57
C LEU A 151 3.44 -8.88 7.18
N LYS A 152 4.34 -9.85 7.41
CA LYS A 152 5.76 -9.59 7.71
C LYS A 152 6.49 -9.14 6.45
N TYR A 153 6.45 -7.86 6.09
CA TYR A 153 7.28 -7.36 4.99
C TYR A 153 8.62 -6.83 5.51
N HIS A 154 9.58 -7.76 5.62
CA HIS A 154 11.04 -7.58 5.64
C HIS A 154 11.69 -8.95 5.85
N PHE A 155 11.61 -9.92 4.91
CA PHE A 155 12.41 -11.17 5.01
C PHE A 155 12.44 -11.83 6.43
N GLY A 156 11.33 -11.83 7.18
CA GLY A 156 11.30 -12.38 8.55
C GLY A 156 11.94 -11.54 9.67
N LEU A 157 12.39 -10.30 9.41
CA LEU A 157 12.83 -9.35 10.43
C LEU A 157 11.65 -8.54 10.95
N ALA A 158 11.50 -8.51 12.28
CA ALA A 158 10.53 -7.67 12.96
C ALA A 158 10.73 -6.20 12.57
N ALA A 159 9.62 -5.48 12.39
CA ALA A 159 9.61 -4.08 12.06
C ALA A 159 10.41 -3.25 13.07
N GLN A 160 11.54 -2.69 12.64
CA GLN A 160 12.33 -1.79 13.48
C GLN A 160 11.82 -0.36 13.27
N CYS A 161 10.73 -0.02 13.98
CA CYS A 161 10.10 1.30 13.97
C CYS A 161 11.09 2.47 14.17
N GLU A 162 12.21 2.22 14.85
CA GLU A 162 13.23 3.21 15.17
C GLU A 162 14.04 3.68 13.93
N ALA A 163 14.34 2.80 12.98
CA ALA A 163 15.23 3.12 11.86
C ALA A 163 14.62 4.11 10.84
N TYR A 164 13.30 4.05 10.64
CA TYR A 164 12.59 4.97 9.73
C TYR A 164 12.40 6.36 10.37
N ILE A 165 12.04 6.42 11.66
CA ILE A 165 11.94 7.67 12.42
C ILE A 165 13.31 8.36 12.47
N GLU A 166 14.39 7.61 12.68
CA GLU A 166 15.74 8.17 12.66
C GLU A 166 16.11 8.73 11.26
N LYS A 167 15.67 8.07 10.18
CA LYS A 167 15.88 8.55 8.80
C LYS A 167 15.06 9.81 8.48
N ILE A 168 13.83 9.93 8.98
CA ILE A 168 13.01 11.15 8.87
C ILE A 168 13.65 12.28 9.68
N ASN A 169 14.01 12.04 10.93
CA ASN A 169 14.56 13.07 11.82
C ASN A 169 15.95 13.54 11.37
N LYS A 170 16.80 12.64 10.87
CA LYS A 170 18.09 13.02 10.24
C LYS A 170 17.91 13.87 8.97
N ARG A 171 16.77 13.75 8.28
CA ARG A 171 16.44 14.55 7.08
C ARG A 171 15.84 15.92 7.44
N SER A 172 15.08 16.04 8.54
CA SER A 172 14.55 17.34 8.99
C SER A 172 15.63 18.25 9.57
N LEU A 173 16.67 17.68 10.19
CA LEU A 173 17.82 18.40 10.76
C LEU A 173 18.85 18.90 9.72
N ARG A 174 18.66 18.61 8.44
CA ARG A 174 19.53 19.07 7.33
C ARG A 174 18.94 20.21 6.50
N LYS A 175 17.89 20.87 6.99
CA LYS A 175 17.38 22.13 6.46
C LYS A 175 17.87 23.32 7.27
#